data_AF-A0A8C8A3E1-F1
#
_entry.id   AF-A0A8C8A3E1-F1
#
_cell.length_a   1.000
_cell.length_b   1.000
_cell.length_c   1.000
_cell.angle_alpha   90.00
_cell.angle_beta   90.00
_cell.angle_gamma   90.00
#
_symmetry.space_group_name_H-M   'P 1'
#
loop_
_entity.id
_entity.type
_entity.pdbx_description
1 polymer ?
#
loop_
_entity_poly.entity_id
_entity_poly.type
_entity_poly.pdbx_seq_one_letter_code
_entity_poly.pdbx_strand_id
1 'polypeptide(L)'
;EIAPSVSDPTLERHFKGHKGAVTSVDFSCNMKQIATGSVDSCVMIWNMKPQMRAYRFEGHKDAVTSVQFSPSGHMVASASRDKTVRLWVPSIKADSTEFRAHTAAVRCVNFSDDGQTLVTASNDKTIKVWTVHRQKFLFSFNQHANWVRCAKFSPDDRLIVSCSDDKTIKLWDKNSKECIQSFFEHAGYANHVDFHPSGTCIAAASTDSSVKLWDIRTNKMLQHYQVHSGAVNSLSFHPAGNFLITTSSDSTVKILDLLEGKLLYTLHGHQSSVTCVAFSRTGDYFSSGGADEQVMVWKSNFDCIKHCNGVKVQKKGTSTVRPPTSSSMAPFPLNSDPSVLHCQVSTDSNALEHIIGQLDILTQTVSILEQRLTLTEDKLKECLENQVEIGLHLQREEAK
;
A
#
# COMPACT_ATOMS: atom_id res chain seq x y z
N GLU A 1 21.46 -24.13 7.01
CA GLU A 1 20.71 -22.87 7.03
C GLU A 1 19.43 -23.07 6.25
N ILE A 2 18.30 -22.99 6.94
CA ILE A 2 16.95 -23.13 6.37
C ILE A 2 16.64 -21.83 5.61
N ALA A 3 16.26 -21.93 4.34
CA ALA A 3 15.73 -20.80 3.59
C ALA A 3 14.51 -20.24 4.35
N PRO A 4 14.38 -18.92 4.57
CA PRO A 4 13.22 -18.38 5.25
C PRO A 4 12.01 -18.61 4.36
N SER A 5 11.06 -19.42 4.83
CA SER A 5 9.71 -19.45 4.29
C SER A 5 9.21 -18.02 4.22
N VAL A 6 8.87 -17.55 3.01
CA VAL A 6 8.21 -16.25 2.82
C VAL A 6 6.91 -16.33 3.62
N SER A 7 6.88 -15.71 4.80
CA SER A 7 5.69 -15.71 5.62
C SER A 7 4.63 -14.87 4.91
N ASP A 8 3.39 -15.33 4.89
CA ASP A 8 2.27 -14.56 4.35
C ASP A 8 2.12 -13.22 5.09
N PRO A 9 1.60 -12.16 4.45
CA PRO A 9 1.31 -10.92 5.16
C PRO A 9 0.34 -11.18 6.32
N THR A 10 0.75 -10.81 7.55
CA THR A 10 -0.04 -11.07 8.76
C THR A 10 -0.65 -9.79 9.31
N LEU A 11 -1.89 -9.89 9.79
CA LEU A 11 -2.53 -8.80 10.53
C LEU A 11 -1.83 -8.62 11.88
N GLU A 12 -1.20 -7.47 12.08
CA GLU A 12 -0.56 -7.11 13.35
C GLU A 12 -1.57 -6.50 14.32
N ARG A 13 -2.37 -5.55 13.82
CA ARG A 13 -3.27 -4.76 14.65
C ARG A 13 -4.54 -4.36 13.93
N HIS A 14 -5.58 -4.17 14.73
CA HIS A 14 -6.80 -3.49 14.32
C HIS A 14 -7.06 -2.33 15.29
N PHE A 15 -7.42 -1.17 14.75
CA PHE A 15 -7.83 0.00 15.51
C PHE A 15 -9.31 0.25 15.26
N LYS A 16 -10.03 0.55 16.34
CA LYS A 16 -11.44 0.94 16.34
C LYS A 16 -11.60 2.21 17.18
N GLY A 17 -12.39 3.16 16.70
CA GLY A 17 -12.69 4.38 17.45
C GLY A 17 -13.31 5.50 16.61
N HIS A 18 -13.18 5.47 15.29
CA HIS A 18 -13.99 6.31 14.42
C HIS A 18 -15.46 5.91 14.52
N LYS A 19 -16.36 6.89 14.35
CA LYS A 19 -17.82 6.68 14.35
C LYS A 19 -18.42 6.64 12.93
N GLY A 20 -17.57 6.41 11.95
CA GLY A 20 -17.93 6.43 10.55
C GLY A 20 -16.79 5.94 9.68
N ALA A 21 -17.08 5.77 8.38
CA ALA A 21 -16.15 5.23 7.41
C ALA A 21 -14.81 5.97 7.44
N VAL A 22 -13.72 5.21 7.52
CA VAL A 22 -12.37 5.76 7.35
C VAL A 22 -12.23 6.12 5.88
N THR A 23 -11.70 7.30 5.57
CA THR A 23 -11.57 7.80 4.18
C THR A 23 -10.13 7.81 3.70
N SER A 24 -9.18 7.92 4.62
CA SER A 24 -7.76 8.00 4.34
C SER A 24 -6.93 7.55 5.53
N VAL A 25 -5.77 7.00 5.23
CA VAL A 25 -4.77 6.57 6.21
C VAL A 25 -3.40 6.96 5.69
N ASP A 26 -2.50 7.37 6.59
CA ASP A 26 -1.09 7.56 6.28
C ASP A 26 -0.19 7.23 7.48
N PHE A 27 1.06 6.85 7.18
CA PHE A 27 2.07 6.52 8.18
C PHE A 27 2.98 7.72 8.46
N SER A 28 3.31 7.89 9.74
CA SER A 28 4.41 8.77 10.14
C SER A 28 5.75 8.22 9.63
N CYS A 29 6.69 9.12 9.32
CA CYS A 29 8.03 8.74 8.87
C CYS A 29 8.81 7.89 9.89
N ASN A 30 8.50 8.06 11.19
CA ASN A 30 9.16 7.35 12.28
C ASN A 30 8.48 6.00 12.62
N MET A 31 7.42 5.62 11.91
CA MET A 31 6.63 4.40 12.12
C MET A 31 6.04 4.24 13.52
N LYS A 32 6.01 5.29 14.32
CA LYS A 32 5.41 5.26 15.66
C LYS A 32 3.93 5.59 15.61
N GLN A 33 3.49 6.31 14.58
CA GLN A 33 2.15 6.86 14.47
C GLN A 33 1.50 6.58 13.12
N ILE A 34 0.18 6.48 13.14
CA ILE A 34 -0.68 6.38 11.96
C ILE A 34 -1.74 7.46 12.08
N ALA A 35 -1.99 8.21 11.02
CA ALA A 35 -3.03 9.22 10.97
C ALA A 35 -4.17 8.73 10.09
N THR A 36 -5.39 8.89 10.56
CA THR A 36 -6.59 8.47 9.85
C THR A 36 -7.61 9.59 9.80
N GLY A 37 -8.21 9.77 8.64
CA GLY A 37 -9.35 10.65 8.43
C GLY A 37 -10.62 9.83 8.30
N SER A 38 -11.74 10.36 8.80
CA SER A 38 -13.04 9.70 8.70
C SER A 38 -14.15 10.67 8.32
N VAL A 39 -15.26 10.07 7.88
CA VAL A 39 -16.53 10.75 7.65
C VAL A 39 -17.10 11.38 8.93
N ASP A 40 -16.65 10.96 10.12
CA ASP A 40 -17.02 11.56 11.42
C ASP A 40 -16.42 12.96 11.67
N SER A 41 -15.87 13.60 10.64
CA SER A 41 -15.21 14.91 10.67
C SER A 41 -13.97 14.98 11.57
N CYS A 42 -13.47 13.85 12.04
CA CYS A 42 -12.33 13.79 12.95
C CYS A 42 -11.09 13.24 12.26
N VAL A 43 -9.94 13.73 12.69
CA VAL A 43 -8.64 13.13 12.39
C VAL A 43 -8.19 12.40 13.65
N MET A 44 -7.80 11.15 13.54
CA MET A 44 -7.21 10.40 14.65
C MET A 44 -5.74 10.11 14.38
N ILE A 45 -4.92 10.23 15.41
CA ILE A 45 -3.53 9.75 15.39
C ILE A 45 -3.41 8.58 16.35
N TRP A 46 -3.16 7.41 15.79
CA TRP A 46 -2.94 6.16 16.51
C TRP A 46 -1.46 5.98 16.78
N ASN A 47 -1.13 5.44 17.95
CA ASN A 47 0.23 5.07 18.28
C ASN A 47 0.41 3.55 18.07
N MET A 48 1.54 3.17 17.47
CA MET A 48 1.95 1.78 17.30
C MET A 48 2.46 1.14 18.58
N LYS A 49 2.43 1.82 19.74
CA LYS A 49 2.67 1.19 21.04
C LYS A 49 1.32 0.93 21.74
N PRO A 50 1.05 -0.32 22.19
CA PRO A 50 -0.29 -0.72 22.64
C PRO A 50 -0.79 0.04 23.87
N GLN A 51 0.10 0.61 24.67
CA GLN A 51 -0.25 1.33 25.90
C GLN A 51 -0.65 2.80 25.68
N MET A 52 -0.55 3.33 24.46
CA MET A 52 -0.85 4.74 24.19
C MET A 52 -2.23 4.91 23.56
N ARG A 53 -3.03 5.81 24.14
CA ARG A 53 -4.32 6.21 23.55
C ARG A 53 -4.10 6.95 22.23
N ALA A 54 -5.08 6.85 21.34
CA ALA A 54 -5.13 7.64 20.13
C ALA A 54 -5.47 9.10 20.46
N TYR A 55 -4.87 10.04 19.73
CA TYR A 55 -5.28 11.44 19.79
C TYR A 55 -6.44 11.65 18.84
N ARG A 56 -7.49 12.32 19.31
CA ARG A 56 -8.66 12.68 18.52
C ARG A 56 -8.63 14.19 18.30
N PHE A 57 -8.55 14.57 17.03
CA PHE A 57 -8.53 15.96 16.60
C PHE A 57 -9.87 16.32 15.99
N GLU A 58 -10.57 17.21 16.67
CA GLU A 58 -11.85 17.73 16.25
C GLU A 58 -11.67 19.17 15.77
N GLY A 59 -12.32 19.49 14.67
CA GLY A 59 -12.36 20.86 14.16
C GLY A 59 -13.08 20.94 12.83
N HIS A 60 -12.98 19.92 11.98
CA HIS A 60 -13.61 19.97 10.64
C HIS A 60 -15.11 19.98 10.80
N LYS A 61 -15.77 20.79 9.97
CA LYS A 61 -17.22 20.96 10.03
C LYS A 61 -17.95 19.86 9.25
N ASP A 62 -17.22 19.13 8.43
CA ASP A 62 -17.72 18.07 7.55
C ASP A 62 -16.63 16.99 7.38
N ALA A 63 -16.99 15.88 6.74
CA ALA A 63 -16.18 14.69 6.54
C ALA A 63 -14.75 15.01 6.06
N VAL A 64 -13.77 14.41 6.73
CA VAL A 64 -12.37 14.43 6.31
C VAL A 64 -12.23 13.46 5.14
N THR A 65 -11.64 13.92 4.04
CA THR A 65 -11.51 13.14 2.80
C THR A 65 -10.13 12.58 2.59
N SER A 66 -9.10 13.28 3.06
CA SER A 66 -7.70 12.89 2.90
C SER A 66 -6.87 13.42 4.07
N VAL A 67 -5.94 12.60 4.53
CA VAL A 67 -4.98 12.91 5.59
C VAL A 67 -3.61 12.46 5.15
N GLN A 68 -2.59 13.25 5.49
CA GLN A 68 -1.20 12.89 5.22
C GLN A 68 -0.25 13.50 6.24
N PHE A 69 0.81 12.77 6.58
CA PHE A 69 1.95 13.29 7.33
C PHE A 69 2.90 14.08 6.44
N SER A 70 3.51 15.11 7.02
CA SER A 70 4.69 15.73 6.43
C SER A 70 5.84 14.72 6.36
N PRO A 71 6.76 14.84 5.37
CA PRO A 71 7.96 14.01 5.30
C PRO A 71 8.82 14.01 6.57
N SER A 72 8.85 15.15 7.27
CA SER A 72 9.50 15.29 8.57
C SER A 72 8.75 14.63 9.73
N GLY A 73 7.47 14.31 9.57
CA GLY A 73 6.60 13.74 10.62
C GLY A 73 6.15 14.73 11.69
N HIS A 74 6.52 16.01 11.59
CA HIS A 74 6.16 17.05 12.57
C HIS A 74 4.79 17.67 12.35
N MET A 75 4.17 17.45 11.19
CA MET A 75 2.87 18.02 10.84
C MET A 75 2.00 16.97 10.16
N VAL A 76 0.68 17.13 10.30
CA VAL A 76 -0.32 16.35 9.56
C VAL A 76 -1.22 17.31 8.82
N ALA A 77 -1.43 17.12 7.52
CA ALA A 77 -2.43 17.84 6.76
C ALA A 77 -3.71 17.02 6.66
N SER A 78 -4.86 17.68 6.78
CA SER A 78 -6.16 17.08 6.50
C SER A 78 -6.98 17.97 5.57
N ALA A 79 -7.58 17.33 4.58
CA ALA A 79 -8.56 17.93 3.68
C ALA A 79 -9.97 17.49 4.07
N SER A 80 -10.94 18.39 3.93
CA SER A 80 -12.34 18.11 4.26
C SER A 80 -13.32 18.63 3.20
N ARG A 81 -14.52 18.06 3.24
CA ARG A 81 -15.68 18.55 2.49
C ARG A 81 -16.12 19.96 2.88
N ASP A 82 -15.70 20.45 4.05
CA ASP A 82 -15.94 21.81 4.52
C ASP A 82 -15.18 22.91 3.74
N LYS A 83 -14.44 22.51 2.69
CA LYS A 83 -13.69 23.39 1.75
C LYS A 83 -12.38 23.92 2.33
N THR A 84 -12.03 23.50 3.54
CA THR A 84 -10.81 23.90 4.23
C THR A 84 -9.77 22.78 4.23
N VAL A 85 -8.52 23.20 4.43
CA VAL A 85 -7.42 22.32 4.77
C VAL A 85 -6.90 22.75 6.13
N ARG A 86 -6.65 21.78 7.00
CA ARG A 86 -6.03 22.02 8.30
C ARG A 86 -4.68 21.36 8.38
N LEU A 87 -3.77 22.06 9.06
CA LEU A 87 -2.46 21.54 9.43
C LEU A 87 -2.45 21.36 10.95
N TRP A 88 -2.18 20.14 11.38
CA TRP A 88 -2.16 19.72 12.77
C TRP A 88 -0.72 19.48 13.21
N VAL A 89 -0.42 19.85 14.44
CA VAL A 89 0.77 19.36 15.14
C VAL A 89 0.38 18.07 15.87
N PRO A 90 1.09 16.94 15.65
CA PRO A 90 0.78 15.64 16.26
C PRO A 90 1.15 15.60 17.75
N SER A 91 0.46 16.42 18.54
CA SER A 91 0.63 16.59 19.98
C SER A 91 -0.72 16.46 20.69
N ILE A 92 -0.71 16.20 21.99
CA ILE A 92 -1.90 16.07 22.84
C ILE A 92 -2.78 17.33 22.77
N LYS A 93 -2.16 18.49 22.57
CA LYS A 93 -2.86 19.79 22.52
C LYS A 93 -3.75 19.98 21.29
N ALA A 94 -3.58 19.15 20.25
CA ALA A 94 -4.36 19.24 19.01
C ALA A 94 -4.28 20.61 18.31
N ASP A 95 -3.15 21.32 18.46
CA ASP A 95 -2.96 22.63 17.86
C ASP A 95 -3.10 22.52 16.33
N SER A 96 -3.98 23.35 15.78
CA SER A 96 -4.28 23.34 14.35
C SER A 96 -4.35 24.73 13.77
N THR A 97 -3.93 24.84 12.53
CA THR A 97 -4.11 26.04 11.73
C THR A 97 -4.97 25.71 10.53
N GLU A 98 -6.01 26.50 10.29
CA GLU A 98 -6.93 26.32 9.18
C GLU A 98 -6.75 27.40 8.13
N PHE A 99 -6.88 27.00 6.86
CA PHE A 99 -7.00 27.94 5.76
C PHE A 99 -8.01 27.44 4.75
N ARG A 100 -8.70 28.40 4.12
CA ARG A 100 -9.70 28.10 3.09
C ARG A 100 -9.01 27.90 1.75
N ALA A 101 -8.79 26.64 1.38
CA ALA A 101 -8.07 26.31 0.16
C ALA A 101 -8.94 26.52 -1.10
N HIS A 102 -10.21 26.08 -1.06
CA HIS A 102 -11.04 25.95 -2.25
C HIS A 102 -12.45 26.54 -2.07
N THR A 103 -13.18 26.68 -3.18
CA THR A 103 -14.59 27.15 -3.16
C THR A 103 -15.58 26.00 -2.98
N ALA A 104 -15.14 24.77 -3.29
CA ALA A 104 -15.85 23.52 -3.10
C ALA A 104 -15.04 22.54 -2.24
N ALA A 105 -15.60 21.34 -2.04
CA ALA A 105 -15.04 20.32 -1.16
C ALA A 105 -13.65 19.86 -1.59
N VAL A 106 -12.69 19.83 -0.66
CA VAL A 106 -11.34 19.32 -0.91
C VAL A 106 -11.36 17.81 -0.81
N ARG A 107 -10.76 17.12 -1.77
CA ARG A 107 -10.78 15.65 -1.87
C ARG A 107 -9.44 15.01 -1.52
N CYS A 108 -8.35 15.66 -1.86
CA CYS A 108 -7.01 15.13 -1.63
C CYS A 108 -6.07 16.24 -1.17
N VAL A 109 -5.14 15.86 -0.31
CA VAL A 109 -3.98 16.66 0.07
C VAL A 109 -2.72 15.84 -0.13
N ASN A 110 -1.66 16.46 -0.67
CA ASN A 110 -0.34 15.84 -0.74
C ASN A 110 0.78 16.85 -0.40
N PHE A 111 1.71 16.48 0.48
CA PHE A 111 2.96 17.20 0.71
C PHE A 111 3.98 16.90 -0.39
N SER A 112 4.81 17.89 -0.71
CA SER A 112 6.06 17.65 -1.43
C SER A 112 7.06 16.92 -0.54
N ASP A 113 8.04 16.23 -1.14
CA ASP A 113 9.03 15.45 -0.39
C ASP A 113 9.95 16.35 0.48
N ASP A 114 10.15 17.61 0.08
CA ASP A 114 10.85 18.63 0.88
C ASP A 114 10.03 19.15 2.08
N GLY A 115 8.72 18.83 2.13
CA GLY A 115 7.77 19.29 3.13
C GLY A 115 7.44 20.79 3.10
N GLN A 116 7.92 21.54 2.12
CA GLN A 116 7.73 22.99 2.04
C GLN A 116 6.44 23.37 1.31
N THR A 117 5.98 22.52 0.39
CA THR A 117 4.80 22.77 -0.43
C THR A 117 3.73 21.70 -0.24
N LEU A 118 2.49 22.09 -0.56
CA LEU A 118 1.30 21.26 -0.41
C LEU A 118 0.44 21.39 -1.68
N VAL A 119 0.01 20.28 -2.24
CA VAL A 119 -0.96 20.20 -3.33
C VAL A 119 -2.32 19.82 -2.77
N THR A 120 -3.35 20.52 -3.21
CA THR A 120 -4.75 20.26 -2.85
C THR A 120 -5.58 20.07 -4.11
N ALA A 121 -6.44 19.04 -4.13
CA ALA A 121 -7.38 18.76 -5.21
C ALA A 121 -8.82 18.91 -4.72
N SER A 122 -9.70 19.43 -5.56
CA SER A 122 -11.05 19.84 -5.16
C SER A 122 -12.11 19.61 -6.23
N ASN A 123 -13.35 19.56 -5.75
CA ASN A 123 -14.55 19.57 -6.58
C ASN A 123 -14.78 20.90 -7.31
N ASP A 124 -13.99 21.94 -7.06
CA ASP A 124 -14.04 23.18 -7.84
C ASP A 124 -13.32 23.06 -9.18
N LYS A 125 -12.88 21.84 -9.54
CA LYS A 125 -12.19 21.49 -10.78
C LYS A 125 -10.75 22.02 -10.85
N THR A 126 -10.25 22.56 -9.74
CA THR A 126 -8.92 23.14 -9.65
C THR A 126 -8.01 22.31 -8.76
N ILE A 127 -6.72 22.36 -9.09
CA ILE A 127 -5.64 21.89 -8.22
C ILE A 127 -4.90 23.14 -7.77
N LYS A 128 -4.61 23.26 -6.48
CA LYS A 128 -3.89 24.41 -5.94
C LYS A 128 -2.63 23.97 -5.21
N VAL A 129 -1.59 24.78 -5.34
CA VAL A 129 -0.31 24.60 -4.66
C VAL A 129 -0.11 25.69 -3.62
N TRP A 130 0.31 25.29 -2.43
CA TRP A 130 0.46 26.14 -1.26
C TRP A 130 1.85 26.00 -0.64
N THR A 131 2.31 27.02 0.06
CA THR A 131 3.47 26.93 0.95
C THR A 131 3.02 26.59 2.37
N VAL A 132 3.66 25.60 3.00
CA VAL A 132 3.29 25.10 4.34
C VAL A 132 3.58 26.13 5.45
N HIS A 133 4.79 26.71 5.49
CA HIS A 133 5.22 27.59 6.58
C HIS A 133 4.37 28.87 6.74
N ARG A 134 3.88 29.44 5.64
CA ARG A 134 3.08 30.68 5.64
C ARG A 134 1.63 30.49 5.19
N GLN A 135 1.24 29.28 4.82
CA GLN A 135 -0.10 28.94 4.29
C GLN A 135 -0.50 29.84 3.11
N LYS A 136 0.49 30.22 2.30
CA LYS A 136 0.29 31.12 1.16
C LYS A 136 -0.03 30.32 -0.09
N PHE A 137 -1.01 30.79 -0.84
CA PHE A 137 -1.30 30.31 -2.18
C PHE A 137 -0.16 30.67 -3.13
N LEU A 138 0.27 29.71 -3.96
CA LEU A 138 1.29 29.91 -4.97
C LEU A 138 0.68 30.03 -6.37
N PHE A 139 0.03 28.98 -6.85
CA PHE A 139 -0.62 28.93 -8.16
C PHE A 139 -1.67 27.81 -8.22
N SER A 140 -2.50 27.82 -9.27
CA SER A 140 -3.55 26.83 -9.50
C SER A 140 -3.55 26.30 -10.93
N PHE A 141 -3.92 25.04 -11.09
CA PHE A 141 -4.18 24.40 -12.38
C PHE A 141 -5.68 24.24 -12.60
N ASN A 142 -6.18 24.76 -13.73
CA ASN A 142 -7.63 24.89 -13.99
C ASN A 142 -8.07 24.22 -15.31
N GLN A 143 -7.34 23.23 -15.84
CA GLN A 143 -7.71 22.61 -17.12
C GLN A 143 -8.57 21.34 -17.00
N HIS A 144 -8.94 20.90 -15.80
CA HIS A 144 -9.87 19.78 -15.64
C HIS A 144 -11.30 20.24 -15.90
N ALA A 145 -12.08 19.42 -16.60
CA ALA A 145 -13.46 19.76 -16.97
C ALA A 145 -14.46 19.43 -15.85
N ASN A 146 -14.06 18.55 -14.92
CA ASN A 146 -14.88 18.07 -13.82
C ASN A 146 -14.10 17.98 -12.49
N TRP A 147 -14.71 17.41 -11.46
CA TRP A 147 -14.14 17.31 -10.12
C TRP A 147 -12.82 16.56 -10.09
N VAL A 148 -11.81 17.15 -9.44
CA VAL A 148 -10.52 16.50 -9.25
C VAL A 148 -10.55 15.69 -7.96
N ARG A 149 -10.31 14.38 -8.07
CA ARG A 149 -10.39 13.45 -6.94
C ARG A 149 -9.08 13.35 -6.17
N CYS A 150 -7.98 13.19 -6.89
CA CYS A 150 -6.66 13.01 -6.30
C CYS A 150 -5.63 13.86 -7.05
N ALA A 151 -4.66 14.37 -6.32
CA ALA A 151 -3.46 14.96 -6.89
C ALA A 151 -2.26 14.63 -6.01
N LYS A 152 -1.13 14.26 -6.63
CA LYS A 152 0.09 13.85 -5.94
C LYS A 152 1.31 14.51 -6.57
N PHE A 153 2.32 14.83 -5.76
CA PHE A 153 3.65 15.20 -6.23
C PHE A 153 4.43 13.97 -6.66
N SER A 154 5.32 14.15 -7.62
CA SER A 154 6.35 13.17 -7.94
C SER A 154 7.43 13.12 -6.84
N PRO A 155 8.18 12.01 -6.74
CA PRO A 155 9.27 11.87 -5.77
C PRO A 155 10.38 12.92 -5.93
N ASP A 156 10.55 13.50 -7.12
CA ASP A 156 11.52 14.57 -7.40
C ASP A 156 10.94 15.99 -7.21
N ASP A 157 9.68 16.11 -6.80
CA ASP A 157 8.94 17.37 -6.58
C ASP A 157 8.81 18.27 -7.82
N ARG A 158 9.14 17.78 -9.02
CA ARG A 158 9.04 18.55 -10.27
C ARG A 158 7.68 18.44 -10.93
N LEU A 159 7.05 17.27 -10.80
CA LEU A 159 5.81 16.94 -11.47
C LEU A 159 4.67 16.79 -10.46
N ILE A 160 3.46 17.05 -10.94
CA ILE A 160 2.23 16.78 -10.21
C ILE A 160 1.34 15.94 -11.13
N VAL A 161 0.80 14.85 -10.63
CA VAL A 161 -0.22 14.07 -11.32
C VAL A 161 -1.57 14.31 -10.67
N SER A 162 -2.62 14.39 -11.47
CA SER A 162 -3.99 14.53 -10.98
C SER A 162 -4.96 13.67 -11.76
N CYS A 163 -5.99 13.18 -11.06
CA CYS A 163 -7.09 12.45 -11.67
C CYS A 163 -8.44 13.13 -11.41
N SER A 164 -9.33 13.04 -12.38
CA SER A 164 -10.60 13.77 -12.41
C SER A 164 -11.75 12.92 -12.94
N ASP A 165 -12.97 13.32 -12.58
CA ASP A 165 -14.24 12.78 -13.09
C ASP A 165 -14.47 13.03 -14.58
N ASP A 166 -13.62 13.84 -15.22
CA ASP A 166 -13.59 13.99 -16.67
C ASP A 166 -12.93 12.80 -17.39
N LYS A 167 -12.58 11.74 -16.65
CA LYS A 167 -11.90 10.54 -17.13
C LYS A 167 -10.49 10.79 -17.67
N THR A 168 -9.89 11.92 -17.29
CA THR A 168 -8.51 12.24 -17.63
C THR A 168 -7.60 12.18 -16.41
N ILE A 169 -6.39 11.73 -16.64
CA ILE A 169 -5.27 11.86 -15.71
C ILE A 169 -4.29 12.82 -16.35
N LYS A 170 -4.03 13.94 -15.69
CA LYS A 170 -3.15 14.99 -16.22
C LYS A 170 -1.84 15.04 -15.44
N LEU A 171 -0.76 15.25 -16.18
CA LEU A 171 0.58 15.47 -15.64
C LEU A 171 0.94 16.94 -15.84
N TRP A 172 1.34 17.58 -14.75
CA TRP A 172 1.66 18.99 -14.68
C TRP A 172 3.12 19.17 -14.31
N ASP A 173 3.75 20.16 -14.90
CA ASP A 173 5.06 20.63 -14.46
C ASP A 173 4.87 21.75 -13.43
N LYS A 174 5.50 21.61 -12.26
CA LYS A 174 5.49 22.61 -11.19
C LYS A 174 6.16 23.91 -11.63
N ASN A 175 7.19 23.84 -12.47
CA ASN A 175 8.01 25.00 -12.85
C ASN A 175 7.37 25.81 -13.98
N SER A 176 7.04 25.17 -15.10
CA SER A 176 6.36 25.86 -16.21
C SER A 176 4.88 26.16 -15.90
N LYS A 177 4.27 25.46 -14.94
CA LYS A 177 2.85 25.60 -14.55
C LYS A 177 1.90 25.22 -15.69
N GLU A 178 2.33 24.34 -16.57
CA GLU A 178 1.56 23.86 -17.71
C GLU A 178 1.25 22.36 -17.59
N CYS A 179 0.22 21.93 -18.31
CA CYS A 179 -0.09 20.51 -18.48
C CYS A 179 0.84 19.94 -19.55
N ILE A 180 1.68 18.98 -19.17
CA ILE A 180 2.61 18.31 -20.07
C ILE A 180 1.88 17.24 -20.87
N GLN A 181 1.09 16.41 -20.19
CA GLN A 181 0.45 15.23 -20.77
C GLN A 181 -0.93 14.98 -20.17
N SER A 182 -1.80 14.36 -20.96
CA SER A 182 -3.14 13.93 -20.55
C SER A 182 -3.35 12.49 -21.00
N PHE A 183 -3.58 11.60 -20.05
CA PHE A 183 -3.97 10.22 -20.28
C PHE A 183 -5.50 10.12 -20.21
N PHE A 184 -6.09 9.29 -21.07
CA PHE A 184 -7.53 9.10 -21.13
C PHE A 184 -7.92 7.70 -20.66
N GLU A 185 -8.86 7.62 -19.73
CA GLU A 185 -9.53 6.38 -19.35
C GLU A 185 -10.90 6.31 -20.03
N HIS A 186 -11.10 5.37 -20.95
CA HIS A 186 -12.38 5.31 -21.67
C HIS A 186 -13.50 4.63 -20.87
N ALA A 187 -13.17 3.60 -20.09
CA ALA A 187 -14.14 2.73 -19.41
C ALA A 187 -14.64 3.25 -18.06
N GLY A 188 -13.95 4.19 -17.44
CA GLY A 188 -14.27 4.73 -16.12
C GLY A 188 -13.55 6.04 -15.84
N TYR A 189 -13.66 6.53 -14.61
CA TYR A 189 -12.81 7.60 -14.09
C TYR A 189 -11.95 7.09 -12.94
N ALA A 190 -10.78 7.71 -12.76
CA ALA A 190 -9.82 7.35 -11.73
C ALA A 190 -10.16 8.00 -10.37
N ASN A 191 -10.29 7.17 -9.34
CA ASN A 191 -10.50 7.60 -7.95
C ASN A 191 -9.22 8.07 -7.28
N HIS A 192 -8.12 7.37 -7.55
CA HIS A 192 -6.82 7.63 -6.94
C HIS A 192 -5.71 7.47 -7.96
N VAL A 193 -4.65 8.24 -7.80
CA VAL A 193 -3.44 8.18 -8.62
C VAL A 193 -2.22 8.25 -7.72
N ASP A 194 -1.14 7.59 -8.11
CA ASP A 194 0.13 7.65 -7.37
C ASP A 194 1.31 7.50 -8.33
N PHE A 195 2.46 8.01 -7.90
CA PHE A 195 3.71 7.85 -8.62
C PHE A 195 4.44 6.60 -8.14
N HIS A 196 5.06 5.91 -9.08
CA HIS A 196 6.05 4.91 -8.73
C HIS A 196 7.25 5.61 -8.02
N PRO A 197 7.88 5.00 -7.00
CA PRO A 197 8.99 5.63 -6.25
C PRO A 197 10.20 6.06 -7.09
N SER A 198 10.43 5.43 -8.24
CA SER A 198 11.46 5.85 -9.21
C SER A 198 11.11 7.14 -9.97
N GLY A 199 9.85 7.59 -9.92
CA GLY A 199 9.34 8.72 -10.69
C GLY A 199 9.14 8.45 -12.18
N THR A 200 9.28 7.21 -12.66
CA THR A 200 9.18 6.88 -14.10
C THR A 200 7.76 6.51 -14.55
N CYS A 201 6.95 5.99 -13.63
CA CYS A 201 5.61 5.48 -13.94
C CYS A 201 4.55 6.09 -13.03
N ILE A 202 3.31 6.09 -13.49
CA ILE A 202 2.12 6.43 -12.71
C ILE A 202 1.15 5.26 -12.70
N ALA A 203 0.48 5.02 -11.58
CA ALA A 203 -0.66 4.11 -11.50
C ALA A 203 -1.94 4.89 -11.22
N ALA A 204 -3.05 4.46 -11.82
CA ALA A 204 -4.37 4.94 -11.45
C ALA A 204 -5.33 3.79 -11.14
N ALA A 205 -6.13 4.03 -10.11
CA ALA A 205 -7.19 3.15 -9.65
C ALA A 205 -8.50 3.67 -10.24
N SER A 206 -9.14 2.87 -11.07
CA SER A 206 -10.33 3.28 -11.78
C SER A 206 -11.60 2.62 -11.22
N THR A 207 -12.72 3.29 -11.48
CA THR A 207 -14.06 2.81 -11.14
C THR A 207 -14.49 1.62 -12.00
N ASP A 208 -13.82 1.38 -13.12
CA ASP A 208 -14.02 0.24 -14.02
C ASP A 208 -13.44 -1.08 -13.48
N SER A 209 -13.12 -1.14 -12.19
CA SER A 209 -12.45 -2.26 -11.49
C SER A 209 -11.03 -2.58 -11.97
N SER A 210 -10.47 -1.74 -12.85
CA SER A 210 -9.11 -1.89 -13.36
C SER A 210 -8.11 -0.97 -12.66
N VAL A 211 -6.86 -1.41 -12.66
CA VAL A 211 -5.70 -0.61 -12.32
C VAL A 211 -4.78 -0.55 -13.52
N LYS A 212 -4.44 0.67 -13.93
CA LYS A 212 -3.64 0.93 -15.13
C LYS A 212 -2.34 1.58 -14.72
N LEU A 213 -1.25 1.17 -15.36
CA LEU A 213 0.09 1.72 -15.17
C LEU A 213 0.55 2.35 -16.49
N TRP A 214 1.02 3.59 -16.43
CA TRP A 214 1.60 4.29 -17.57
C TRP A 214 3.04 4.68 -17.30
N ASP A 215 3.85 4.62 -18.35
CA ASP A 215 5.19 5.22 -18.37
C ASP A 215 5.08 6.69 -18.78
N ILE A 216 5.61 7.58 -17.95
CA ILE A 216 5.57 9.04 -18.16
C ILE A 216 6.40 9.44 -19.37
N ARG A 217 7.56 8.79 -19.59
CA ARG A 217 8.50 9.18 -20.63
C ARG A 217 8.02 8.75 -22.02
N THR A 218 7.49 7.54 -22.11
CA THR A 218 7.01 7.00 -23.40
C THR A 218 5.53 7.30 -23.67
N ASN A 219 4.80 7.79 -22.66
CA ASN A 219 3.35 8.06 -22.74
C ASN A 219 2.56 6.84 -23.22
N LYS A 220 2.97 5.65 -22.75
CA LYS A 220 2.32 4.38 -23.10
C LYS A 220 1.82 3.68 -21.85
N MET A 221 0.68 3.03 -21.99
CA MET A 221 0.18 2.11 -20.97
C MET A 221 1.09 0.88 -20.96
N LEU A 222 1.71 0.61 -19.81
CA LEU A 222 2.58 -0.55 -19.61
C LEU A 222 1.76 -1.79 -19.24
N GLN A 223 0.87 -1.64 -18.26
CA GLN A 223 0.15 -2.74 -17.66
C GLN A 223 -1.31 -2.35 -17.38
N HIS A 224 -2.18 -3.33 -17.49
CA HIS A 224 -3.62 -3.22 -17.23
C HIS A 224 -4.06 -4.43 -16.43
N TYR A 225 -4.55 -4.19 -15.22
CA TYR A 225 -4.93 -5.22 -14.26
C TYR A 225 -6.43 -5.14 -13.96
N GLN A 226 -7.19 -6.16 -14.36
CA GLN A 226 -8.59 -6.34 -13.96
C GLN A 226 -8.66 -7.35 -12.83
N VAL A 227 -8.37 -6.88 -11.62
CA VAL A 227 -8.21 -7.77 -10.46
C VAL A 227 -9.43 -7.78 -9.57
N HIS A 228 -10.15 -6.66 -9.49
CA HIS A 228 -11.27 -6.50 -8.58
C HIS A 228 -12.60 -6.74 -9.28
N SER A 229 -13.63 -7.08 -8.50
CA SER A 229 -15.01 -7.14 -9.01
C SER A 229 -15.75 -5.80 -8.85
N GLY A 230 -15.27 -4.95 -7.95
CA GLY A 230 -15.81 -3.61 -7.69
C GLY A 230 -14.84 -2.48 -8.03
N ALA A 231 -15.32 -1.24 -7.89
CA ALA A 231 -14.52 -0.04 -8.11
C ALA A 231 -13.31 0.02 -7.17
N VAL A 232 -12.14 0.33 -7.73
CA VAL A 232 -10.90 0.50 -6.97
C VAL A 232 -10.90 1.90 -6.35
N ASN A 233 -10.80 1.98 -5.04
CA ASN A 233 -10.94 3.23 -4.29
C ASN A 233 -9.60 3.92 -4.06
N SER A 234 -8.54 3.14 -3.78
CA SER A 234 -7.21 3.65 -3.47
C SER A 234 -6.14 2.66 -3.89
N LEU A 235 -4.93 3.19 -4.04
CA LEU A 235 -3.73 2.44 -4.37
C LEU A 235 -2.52 3.04 -3.66
N SER A 236 -1.49 2.23 -3.43
CA SER A 236 -0.22 2.69 -2.87
C SER A 236 0.92 1.80 -3.35
N PHE A 237 2.00 2.42 -3.82
CA PHE A 237 3.22 1.70 -4.19
C PHE A 237 4.07 1.35 -2.97
N HIS A 238 4.70 0.18 -3.02
CA HIS A 238 5.74 -0.16 -2.06
C HIS A 238 6.97 0.75 -2.29
N PRO A 239 7.68 1.22 -1.25
CA PRO A 239 8.85 2.09 -1.41
C PRO A 239 9.96 1.52 -2.30
N ALA A 240 10.09 0.18 -2.33
CA ALA A 240 11.04 -0.49 -3.23
C ALA A 240 10.62 -0.50 -4.72
N GLY A 241 9.36 -0.17 -5.03
CA GLY A 241 8.82 -0.10 -6.39
C GLY A 241 8.31 -1.42 -6.98
N ASN A 242 8.55 -2.56 -6.34
CA ASN A 242 8.20 -3.85 -6.94
C ASN A 242 6.74 -4.25 -6.74
N PHE A 243 6.07 -3.73 -5.70
CA PHE A 243 4.72 -4.14 -5.33
C PHE A 243 3.75 -2.97 -5.35
N LEU A 244 2.50 -3.26 -5.68
CA LEU A 244 1.38 -2.33 -5.63
C LEU A 244 0.26 -2.93 -4.80
N ILE A 245 -0.29 -2.15 -3.85
CA ILE A 245 -1.50 -2.54 -3.13
C ILE A 245 -2.68 -1.75 -3.68
N THR A 246 -3.80 -2.45 -3.86
CA THR A 246 -5.06 -1.91 -4.36
C THR A 246 -6.18 -2.28 -3.42
N THR A 247 -7.09 -1.34 -3.18
CA THR A 247 -8.28 -1.56 -2.36
C THR A 247 -9.54 -1.30 -3.15
N SER A 248 -10.55 -2.12 -2.92
CA SER A 248 -11.79 -2.05 -3.69
C SER A 248 -13.02 -2.04 -2.80
N SER A 249 -14.12 -1.62 -3.43
CA SER A 249 -15.46 -1.71 -2.88
C SER A 249 -15.96 -3.14 -2.71
N ASP A 250 -15.25 -4.12 -3.26
CA ASP A 250 -15.50 -5.56 -3.05
C ASP A 250 -15.05 -6.10 -1.68
N SER A 251 -14.68 -5.22 -0.75
CA SER A 251 -14.14 -5.52 0.60
C SER A 251 -12.76 -6.21 0.64
N THR A 252 -12.10 -6.38 -0.51
CA THR A 252 -10.79 -7.01 -0.60
C THR A 252 -9.66 -5.98 -0.72
N VAL A 253 -8.50 -6.37 -0.21
CA VAL A 253 -7.22 -5.70 -0.46
C VAL A 253 -6.36 -6.65 -1.28
N LYS A 254 -5.88 -6.21 -2.44
CA LYS A 254 -5.09 -7.05 -3.33
C LYS A 254 -3.68 -6.50 -3.48
N ILE A 255 -2.71 -7.40 -3.56
CA ILE A 255 -1.29 -7.07 -3.68
C ILE A 255 -0.78 -7.64 -5.00
N LEU A 256 -0.23 -6.77 -5.82
CA LEU A 256 0.25 -7.06 -7.17
C LEU A 256 1.76 -6.97 -7.20
N ASP A 257 2.39 -7.92 -7.90
CA ASP A 257 3.78 -7.80 -8.33
C ASP A 257 3.84 -7.07 -9.66
N LEU A 258 4.56 -5.96 -9.71
CA LEU A 258 4.74 -5.14 -10.90
C LEU A 258 5.79 -5.72 -11.86
N LEU A 259 6.73 -6.53 -11.34
CA LEU A 259 7.75 -7.17 -12.17
C LEU A 259 7.14 -8.32 -12.99
N GLU A 260 6.43 -9.22 -12.33
CA GLU A 260 5.77 -10.34 -12.99
C GLU A 260 4.42 -9.98 -13.60
N GLY A 261 3.79 -8.92 -13.11
CA GLY A 261 2.44 -8.55 -13.52
C GLY A 261 1.36 -9.50 -13.03
N LYS A 262 1.53 -10.09 -11.84
CA LYS A 262 0.59 -11.05 -11.28
C LYS A 262 0.03 -10.60 -9.94
N LEU A 263 -1.16 -11.09 -9.63
CA LEU A 263 -1.75 -11.02 -8.30
C LEU A 263 -1.00 -11.97 -7.37
N LEU A 264 -0.42 -11.45 -6.30
CA LEU A 264 0.25 -12.24 -5.28
C LEU A 264 -0.72 -12.65 -4.16
N TYR A 265 -1.38 -11.67 -3.56
CA TYR A 265 -2.23 -11.89 -2.39
C TYR A 265 -3.59 -11.23 -2.55
N THR A 266 -4.64 -11.93 -2.09
CA THR A 266 -5.96 -11.35 -1.85
C THR A 266 -6.27 -11.45 -0.36
N LEU A 267 -6.26 -10.30 0.31
CA LEU A 267 -6.47 -10.19 1.74
C LEU A 267 -7.94 -9.92 2.02
N HIS A 268 -8.46 -10.70 2.96
CA HIS A 268 -9.80 -10.59 3.48
C HIS A 268 -9.70 -10.22 4.97
N GLY A 269 -10.58 -9.35 5.44
CA GLY A 269 -10.59 -8.92 6.83
C GLY A 269 -11.62 -7.83 7.09
N HIS A 270 -11.74 -6.88 6.16
CA HIS A 270 -12.78 -5.86 6.23
C HIS A 270 -14.16 -6.45 5.95
N GLN A 271 -15.16 -5.98 6.70
CA GLN A 271 -16.55 -6.43 6.55
C GLN A 271 -17.31 -5.66 5.46
N SER A 272 -16.72 -4.58 4.96
CA SER A 272 -17.32 -3.68 3.98
C SER A 272 -16.25 -3.10 3.04
N SER A 273 -16.67 -2.22 2.13
CA SER A 273 -15.81 -1.54 1.16
C SER A 273 -14.53 -0.96 1.80
N VAL A 274 -13.38 -1.30 1.23
CA VAL A 274 -12.09 -0.76 1.66
C VAL A 274 -11.82 0.52 0.88
N THR A 275 -11.77 1.63 1.59
CA THR A 275 -11.76 2.98 1.00
C THR A 275 -10.34 3.47 0.74
N CYS A 276 -9.38 3.06 1.56
CA CYS A 276 -8.03 3.61 1.55
C CYS A 276 -6.96 2.60 1.95
N VAL A 277 -5.76 2.83 1.42
CA VAL A 277 -4.55 2.08 1.78
C VAL A 277 -3.34 2.98 1.74
N ALA A 278 -2.36 2.68 2.58
CA ALA A 278 -1.04 3.28 2.53
C ALA A 278 0.02 2.25 2.92
N PHE A 279 1.16 2.29 2.24
CA PHE A 279 2.38 1.65 2.72
C PHE A 279 3.10 2.54 3.73
N SER A 280 3.81 1.88 4.64
CA SER A 280 4.88 2.50 5.39
C SER A 280 5.97 3.02 4.45
N ARG A 281 6.63 4.13 4.82
CA ARG A 281 7.83 4.61 4.13
C ARG A 281 8.99 3.61 4.13
N THR A 282 9.02 2.69 5.10
CA THR A 282 10.02 1.62 5.17
C THR A 282 9.65 0.42 4.29
N GLY A 283 8.36 0.20 4.04
CA GLY A 283 7.87 -0.98 3.31
C GLY A 283 7.55 -2.18 4.20
N ASP A 284 7.92 -2.16 5.49
CA ASP A 284 7.68 -3.28 6.43
C ASP A 284 6.22 -3.47 6.86
N TYR A 285 5.40 -2.43 6.72
CA TYR A 285 3.99 -2.46 7.08
C TYR A 285 3.13 -1.75 6.04
N PHE A 286 1.86 -2.10 6.00
CA PHE A 286 0.84 -1.34 5.31
C PHE A 286 -0.44 -1.29 6.14
N SER A 287 -1.28 -0.31 5.87
CA SER A 287 -2.53 -0.10 6.59
C SER A 287 -3.69 0.02 5.62
N SER A 288 -4.81 -0.63 5.94
CA SER A 288 -6.06 -0.52 5.20
C SER A 288 -7.14 0.10 6.09
N GLY A 289 -7.92 1.01 5.52
CA GLY A 289 -9.07 1.63 6.17
C GLY A 289 -10.35 1.27 5.43
N GLY A 290 -11.39 0.87 6.18
CA GLY A 290 -12.66 0.45 5.63
C GLY A 290 -13.82 1.37 5.98
N ALA A 291 -14.92 1.18 5.26
CA ALA A 291 -16.22 1.73 5.63
C ALA A 291 -16.81 1.08 6.89
N ASP A 292 -16.18 0.02 7.40
CA ASP A 292 -16.50 -0.69 8.63
C ASP A 292 -15.95 -0.01 9.89
N GLU A 293 -15.46 1.22 9.74
CA GLU A 293 -14.89 2.06 10.82
C GLU A 293 -13.58 1.48 11.40
N GLN A 294 -13.03 0.45 10.77
CA GLN A 294 -11.82 -0.23 11.22
C GLN A 294 -10.62 0.23 10.40
N VAL A 295 -9.50 0.33 11.10
CA VAL A 295 -8.18 0.50 10.49
C VAL A 295 -7.37 -0.73 10.82
N MET A 296 -6.96 -1.47 9.81
CA MET A 296 -6.14 -2.67 9.97
C MET A 296 -4.71 -2.36 9.58
N VAL A 297 -3.75 -2.85 10.36
CA VAL A 297 -2.31 -2.75 10.08
C VAL A 297 -1.75 -4.13 9.90
N TRP A 298 -1.07 -4.30 8.78
CA TRP A 298 -0.52 -5.55 8.30
C TRP A 298 0.99 -5.43 8.24
N LYS A 299 1.67 -6.53 8.55
CA LYS A 299 3.10 -6.67 8.33
C LYS A 299 3.34 -7.18 6.91
N SER A 300 4.13 -6.46 6.14
CA SER A 300 4.60 -6.90 4.82
C SER A 300 5.89 -7.69 4.97
N ASN A 301 5.94 -8.86 4.34
CA ASN A 301 7.15 -9.71 4.31
C ASN A 301 7.90 -9.58 2.97
N PHE A 302 7.67 -8.47 2.27
CA PHE A 302 8.19 -8.24 0.92
C PHE A 302 9.71 -8.03 0.86
N ASP A 303 10.33 -7.60 1.96
CA ASP A 303 11.77 -7.39 2.03
C ASP A 303 12.58 -8.69 2.20
N CYS A 304 11.95 -9.79 2.61
CA CYS A 304 12.61 -11.10 2.69
C CYS A 304 13.10 -11.59 1.32
N ILE A 305 12.50 -11.14 0.22
CA ILE A 305 12.87 -11.52 -1.14
C ILE A 305 14.29 -11.04 -1.50
N LYS A 306 14.83 -10.01 -0.83
CA LYS A 306 16.19 -9.49 -1.10
C LYS A 306 17.29 -10.15 -0.26
N HIS A 307 17.00 -10.69 0.92
CA HIS A 307 18.04 -11.32 1.76
C HIS A 307 18.42 -12.73 1.33
N CYS A 308 17.64 -13.37 0.46
CA CYS A 308 17.98 -14.68 -0.09
C CYS A 308 19.01 -14.63 -1.24
N ASN A 309 19.18 -13.48 -1.91
CA ASN A 309 20.02 -13.34 -3.11
C ASN A 309 21.17 -12.31 -2.99
N GLY A 310 21.46 -11.82 -1.79
CA GLY A 310 22.50 -10.80 -1.56
C GLY A 310 23.71 -11.35 -0.81
N VAL A 311 24.76 -11.68 -1.57
CA VAL A 311 26.13 -11.96 -1.09
C VAL A 311 26.53 -10.98 0.03
N LYS A 312 26.89 -11.52 1.21
CA LYS A 312 27.50 -10.77 2.32
C LYS A 312 28.80 -10.11 1.86
N VAL A 313 28.73 -8.86 1.42
CA VAL A 313 29.93 -8.00 1.34
C VAL A 313 30.16 -7.43 2.73
N GLN A 314 31.01 -8.10 3.51
CA GLN A 314 31.63 -7.52 4.69
C GLN A 314 32.44 -6.28 4.26
N LYS A 315 31.89 -5.08 4.46
CA LYS A 315 32.74 -3.87 4.53
C LYS A 315 33.37 -3.83 5.92
N LYS A 316 34.57 -4.41 6.01
CA LYS A 316 35.55 -4.09 7.06
C LYS A 316 35.74 -2.58 7.08
N GLY A 317 35.59 -1.99 8.26
CA GLY A 317 35.85 -0.57 8.49
C GLY A 317 37.32 -0.24 8.20
N THR A 318 37.54 0.72 7.31
CA THR A 318 38.82 1.40 7.15
C THR A 318 38.65 2.83 7.66
N SER A 319 39.03 3.01 8.92
CA SER A 319 39.23 4.31 9.56
C SER A 319 40.49 4.96 8.99
N THR A 320 40.35 6.12 8.34
CA THR A 320 41.47 6.98 7.93
C THR A 320 41.57 8.22 8.83
N VAL A 321 42.44 8.09 9.82
CA VAL A 321 43.44 9.03 10.37
C VAL A 321 43.24 10.55 10.15
N ARG A 322 43.22 11.28 11.28
CA ARG A 322 43.55 12.72 11.44
C ARG A 322 44.98 12.84 12.03
N PRO A 323 45.81 13.83 11.69
CA PRO A 323 47.18 13.96 12.20
C PRO A 323 47.27 14.69 13.58
N PRO A 324 48.43 14.62 14.28
CA PRO A 324 48.52 14.67 15.74
C PRO A 324 49.14 15.96 16.32
N THR A 325 48.95 16.20 17.62
CA THR A 325 49.89 16.96 18.47
C THR A 325 49.94 16.47 19.94
N SER A 326 51.15 16.03 20.33
CA SER A 326 51.84 16.12 21.63
C SER A 326 51.15 15.76 22.97
N SER A 327 51.56 14.66 23.62
CA SER A 327 52.69 14.60 24.58
C SER A 327 52.54 13.50 25.66
N SER A 328 53.70 12.92 26.04
CA SER A 328 54.04 12.26 27.32
C SER A 328 53.90 10.73 27.47
N MET A 329 55.07 10.05 27.49
CA MET A 329 55.58 8.97 28.40
C MET A 329 54.63 7.81 28.82
N ALA A 330 54.97 6.50 28.88
CA ALA A 330 56.16 5.65 28.72
C ALA A 330 55.66 4.15 28.61
N PRO A 331 56.44 3.05 28.76
CA PRO A 331 56.48 1.94 27.78
C PRO A 331 55.84 0.57 28.19
N PHE A 332 55.66 -0.29 27.16
CA PHE A 332 55.57 -1.78 27.01
C PHE A 332 55.90 -2.71 28.23
N PRO A 333 55.58 -4.05 28.26
CA PRO A 333 55.49 -5.00 27.12
C PRO A 333 54.57 -6.27 27.17
N LEU A 334 54.43 -6.90 25.98
CA LEU A 334 54.44 -8.34 25.56
C LEU A 334 53.51 -9.48 26.10
N ASN A 335 53.31 -10.42 25.14
CA ASN A 335 53.00 -11.87 25.20
C ASN A 335 51.53 -12.34 25.15
N SER A 336 51.14 -13.46 24.54
CA SER A 336 51.64 -14.35 23.47
C SER A 336 50.61 -15.51 23.34
N ASP A 337 50.32 -15.90 22.09
CA ASP A 337 50.03 -17.27 21.58
C ASP A 337 48.62 -17.69 21.10
N PRO A 338 48.54 -18.46 19.97
CA PRO A 338 47.32 -19.00 19.37
C PRO A 338 47.14 -20.51 19.62
N SER A 339 45.93 -21.05 19.45
CA SER A 339 45.72 -22.50 19.31
C SER A 339 44.57 -22.84 18.36
N VAL A 340 44.70 -24.00 17.74
CA VAL A 340 44.20 -24.42 16.43
C VAL A 340 43.45 -25.76 16.58
N LEU A 341 42.42 -25.96 15.74
CA LEU A 341 41.75 -27.21 15.29
C LEU A 341 40.84 -28.02 16.25
N HIS A 342 39.57 -28.22 15.84
CA HIS A 342 39.12 -29.55 15.41
C HIS A 342 37.90 -29.46 14.47
N CYS A 343 38.00 -30.14 13.33
CA CYS A 343 36.98 -30.35 12.31
C CYS A 343 36.29 -31.71 12.54
N GLN A 344 34.96 -31.80 12.40
CA GLN A 344 34.25 -33.07 12.16
C GLN A 344 33.12 -32.86 11.14
N VAL A 345 33.13 -33.73 10.13
CA VAL A 345 32.27 -33.80 8.95
C VAL A 345 31.29 -34.96 9.14
N SER A 346 29.98 -34.69 9.11
CA SER A 346 28.92 -35.69 8.85
C SER A 346 27.53 -35.03 8.78
N THR A 347 27.13 -34.47 7.62
CA THR A 347 25.80 -33.85 7.45
C THR A 347 25.00 -34.34 6.25
N ASP A 348 25.57 -35.13 5.36
CA ASP A 348 24.97 -35.32 4.02
C ASP A 348 24.01 -36.51 3.93
N SER A 349 24.05 -37.47 4.87
CA SER A 349 23.15 -38.64 4.86
C SER A 349 21.72 -38.29 5.28
N ASN A 350 21.56 -37.39 6.25
CA ASN A 350 20.26 -37.08 6.85
C ASN A 350 19.35 -36.26 5.93
N ALA A 351 19.93 -35.47 5.02
CA ALA A 351 19.17 -34.65 4.09
C ALA A 351 18.51 -35.51 2.99
N LEU A 352 19.20 -36.55 2.52
CA LEU A 352 18.68 -37.42 1.46
C LEU A 352 17.52 -38.29 1.97
N GLU A 353 17.62 -38.85 3.17
CA GLU A 353 16.54 -39.62 3.80
C GLU A 353 15.28 -38.77 4.00
N HIS A 354 15.44 -37.50 4.38
CA HIS A 354 14.32 -36.59 4.55
C HIS A 354 13.61 -36.26 3.23
N ILE A 355 14.36 -36.13 2.12
CA ILE A 355 13.79 -35.89 0.78
C ILE A 355 13.01 -37.13 0.31
N ILE A 356 13.53 -38.33 0.54
CA ILE A 356 12.83 -39.58 0.19
C ILE A 356 11.53 -39.70 1.00
N GLY A 357 11.56 -39.38 2.29
CA GLY A 357 10.34 -39.37 3.11
C GLY A 357 9.29 -38.37 2.64
N GLN A 358 9.70 -37.19 2.14
CA GLN A 358 8.76 -36.21 1.59
C GLN A 358 8.14 -36.67 0.26
N LEU A 359 8.89 -37.39 -0.58
CA LEU A 359 8.36 -37.96 -1.81
C LEU A 359 7.35 -39.08 -1.53
N ASP A 360 7.59 -39.93 -0.54
CA ASP A 360 6.63 -40.98 -0.14
C ASP A 360 5.30 -40.39 0.35
N ILE A 361 5.35 -39.31 1.14
CA ILE A 361 4.15 -38.62 1.62
C ILE A 361 3.36 -38.03 0.44
N LEU A 362 4.04 -37.38 -0.51
CA LEU A 362 3.40 -36.84 -1.71
C LEU A 362 2.77 -37.93 -2.57
N THR A 363 3.43 -39.09 -2.67
CA THR A 363 2.91 -40.21 -3.46
C THR A 363 1.65 -40.80 -2.80
N GLN A 364 1.63 -40.91 -1.47
CA GLN A 364 0.43 -41.33 -0.73
C GLN A 364 -0.72 -40.32 -0.85
N THR A 365 -0.45 -39.02 -0.80
CA THR A 365 -1.53 -38.01 -0.92
C THR A 365 -2.13 -38.00 -2.31
N VAL A 366 -1.32 -38.17 -3.37
CA VAL A 366 -1.82 -38.30 -4.75
C VAL A 366 -2.68 -39.56 -4.90
N SER A 367 -2.25 -40.70 -4.35
CA SER A 367 -3.04 -41.94 -4.39
C SER A 367 -4.39 -41.81 -3.68
N ILE A 368 -4.44 -41.13 -2.53
CA ILE A 368 -5.70 -40.88 -1.80
C ILE A 368 -6.62 -39.94 -2.61
N LEU A 369 -6.07 -38.95 -3.30
CA LEU A 369 -6.84 -38.05 -4.16
C LEU A 369 -7.43 -38.78 -5.37
N GLU A 370 -6.67 -39.66 -6.02
CA GLU A 370 -7.16 -40.50 -7.12
C GLU A 370 -8.29 -41.44 -6.67
N GLN A 371 -8.15 -42.07 -5.49
CA GLN A 371 -9.21 -42.89 -4.91
C GLN A 371 -10.49 -42.09 -4.60
N ARG A 372 -10.34 -40.85 -4.13
CA ARG A 372 -11.51 -39.98 -3.88
C ARG A 372 -12.16 -39.53 -5.19
N LEU A 373 -11.37 -39.22 -6.22
CA LEU A 373 -11.88 -38.80 -7.52
C LEU A 373 -12.68 -39.93 -8.17
N THR A 374 -12.13 -41.15 -8.21
CA THR A 374 -12.82 -42.33 -8.76
C THR A 374 -14.12 -42.62 -8.01
N LEU A 375 -14.12 -42.53 -6.68
CA LEU A 375 -15.34 -42.71 -5.89
C LEU A 375 -16.40 -41.63 -6.16
N THR A 376 -15.98 -40.38 -6.44
CA THR A 376 -16.93 -39.33 -6.85
C THR A 376 -17.49 -39.54 -8.25
N GLU A 377 -16.69 -40.05 -9.18
CA GLU A 377 -17.15 -40.39 -10.54
C GLU A 377 -18.16 -41.54 -10.52
N ASP A 378 -17.93 -42.58 -9.71
CA ASP A 378 -18.85 -43.71 -9.59
C ASP A 378 -20.19 -43.28 -8.97
N LYS A 379 -20.17 -42.45 -7.93
CA LYS A 379 -21.40 -41.87 -7.35
C LYS A 379 -22.17 -41.02 -8.35
N LEU A 380 -21.46 -40.32 -9.23
CA LEU A 380 -22.09 -39.47 -10.25
C LEU A 380 -22.74 -40.31 -11.35
N LYS A 381 -22.13 -41.46 -11.72
CA LYS A 381 -22.75 -42.45 -12.61
C LYS A 381 -24.01 -43.06 -11.99
N GLU A 382 -23.95 -43.48 -10.73
CA GLU A 382 -25.11 -44.05 -10.01
C GLU A 382 -26.27 -43.05 -9.94
N CYS A 383 -25.97 -41.76 -9.68
CA CYS A 383 -26.97 -40.71 -9.69
C CYS A 383 -27.63 -40.53 -11.08
N LEU A 384 -26.83 -40.63 -12.14
CA LEU A 384 -27.31 -40.52 -13.52
C LEU A 384 -28.21 -41.71 -13.89
N GLU A 385 -27.83 -42.92 -13.51
CA GLU A 385 -28.63 -44.14 -13.73
C GLU A 385 -29.96 -44.07 -12.99
N ASN A 386 -29.94 -43.65 -11.71
CA ASN A 386 -31.16 -43.44 -10.93
C ASN A 386 -32.08 -42.38 -11.57
N GLN A 387 -31.52 -41.30 -12.12
CA GLN A 387 -32.30 -40.27 -12.80
C GLN A 387 -32.97 -40.79 -14.07
N VAL A 388 -32.30 -41.67 -14.82
CA VAL A 388 -32.87 -42.34 -16.00
C VAL A 388 -33.99 -43.30 -15.60
N GLU A 389 -33.80 -44.08 -14.54
CA GLU A 389 -34.81 -45.02 -14.06
C GLU A 389 -36.07 -44.31 -13.56
N ILE A 390 -35.92 -43.20 -12.82
CA ILE A 390 -37.03 -42.33 -12.41
C ILE A 390 -37.75 -41.76 -13.64
N GLY A 391 -37.00 -41.31 -14.64
CA GLY A 391 -37.58 -40.79 -15.89
C GLY A 391 -38.41 -41.84 -16.65
N LEU A 392 -37.94 -43.08 -16.72
CA LEU A 392 -38.67 -44.19 -17.33
C LEU A 392 -39.92 -44.58 -16.53
N HIS A 393 -39.86 -44.50 -15.20
CA HIS A 393 -41.01 -44.72 -14.33
C HIS A 393 -42.10 -43.68 -14.54
N LEU A 394 -41.74 -42.39 -14.62
CA LEU A 394 -42.68 -41.30 -14.90
C LEU A 394 -43.34 -41.45 -16.28
N GLN A 395 -42.57 -41.81 -17.32
CA GLN A 395 -43.13 -42.07 -18.65
C GLN A 395 -44.09 -43.27 -18.69
N ARG A 396 -43.87 -44.29 -17.85
CA ARG A 396 -44.81 -45.43 -17.72
C ARG A 396 -46.08 -45.07 -16.95
N GLU A 397 -46.01 -44.14 -16.01
CA GLU A 397 -47.19 -43.64 -15.30
C GLU A 397 -48.02 -42.70 -16.17
N GLU A 398 -47.40 -41.89 -17.03
CA GLU A 398 -48.11 -41.04 -18.00
C GLU A 398 -48.78 -41.83 -19.15
N ALA A 399 -48.34 -43.07 -19.41
CA ALA A 399 -48.87 -43.93 -20.45
C ALA A 399 -50.03 -44.86 -19.99
N LYS A 400 -50.40 -44.83 -18.71
CA LYS A 400 -51.58 -45.51 -18.14
C LYS A 400 -52.71 -44.51 -17.92
#